data_AF-A0A0U1KTF6-F1
#
_entry.id   AF-A0A0U1KTF6-F1
#
_cell.length_a   1.000
_cell.length_b   1.000
_cell.length_c   1.000
_cell.angle_alpha   90.00
_cell.angle_beta   90.00
_cell.angle_gamma   90.00
#
_symmetry.space_group_name_H-M   'P 1'
#
loop_
_entity.id
_entity.type
_entity.pdbx_description
1 polymer ?
#
loop_
_entity_poly.entity_id
_entity_poly.type
_entity_poly.pdbx_seq_one_letter_code
_entity_poly.pdbx_strand_id
1 'polypeptide(L)'
;MLIKAMEPDEAFELELTDRERPSIEDIGAQYSLTDREKEVLLMVYEGHSNLKIADMLCISPFTVKRHLNNIFRKTAVKNRVELMHLVITTNR
;
A
#
# COMPACT_ATOMS: atom_id res chain seq x y z
N MET A 1 9.93 -38.54 4.52
CA MET A 1 9.82 -37.14 4.97
C MET A 1 9.37 -36.33 3.77
N LEU A 2 8.13 -35.85 3.79
CA LEU A 2 7.53 -35.07 2.70
C LEU A 2 8.11 -33.66 2.73
N ILE A 3 9.06 -33.36 1.85
CA ILE A 3 9.34 -32.00 1.44
C ILE A 3 8.11 -31.59 0.61
N LYS A 4 7.17 -30.87 1.23
CA LYS A 4 6.09 -30.24 0.50
C LYS A 4 6.75 -29.19 -0.39
N ALA A 5 6.80 -29.47 -1.69
CA ALA A 5 7.22 -28.53 -2.70
C ALA A 5 6.39 -27.25 -2.53
N MET A 6 7.07 -26.11 -2.36
CA MET A 6 6.45 -24.81 -2.56
C MET A 6 6.08 -24.73 -4.04
N GLU A 7 4.85 -24.35 -4.34
CA GLU A 7 4.37 -24.24 -5.72
C GLU A 7 5.19 -23.19 -6.48
N PRO A 8 5.49 -23.36 -7.78
CA PRO A 8 6.33 -22.44 -8.56
C PRO A 8 5.86 -20.98 -8.58
N ASP A 9 4.57 -20.73 -8.32
CA ASP A 9 4.00 -19.37 -8.22
C ASP A 9 4.37 -18.64 -6.91
N GLU A 10 4.60 -19.34 -5.80
CA GLU A 10 4.96 -18.69 -4.51
C GLU A 10 6.40 -18.17 -4.51
N ALA A 11 7.30 -18.80 -5.28
CA ALA A 11 8.67 -18.34 -5.44
C ALA A 11 8.78 -17.15 -6.41
N PHE A 12 7.87 -17.08 -7.39
CA PHE A 12 7.88 -16.03 -8.41
C PHE A 12 7.40 -14.66 -7.87
N GLU A 13 6.52 -14.65 -6.86
CA GLU A 13 6.09 -13.40 -6.20
C GLU A 13 7.15 -12.79 -5.27
N LEU A 14 8.13 -13.57 -4.80
CA LEU A 14 9.17 -13.12 -3.86
C LEU A 14 10.42 -12.53 -4.56
N GLU A 15 10.57 -12.71 -5.87
CA GLU A 15 11.73 -12.22 -6.65
C GLU A 15 11.50 -10.90 -7.40
N LEU A 16 10.27 -10.36 -7.42
CA LEU A 16 9.99 -9.02 -7.96
C LEU A 16 10.39 -7.91 -6.97
N THR A 17 11.72 -7.79 -6.84
CA THR A 17 12.53 -6.58 -6.61
C THR A 17 12.14 -5.63 -5.47
N ASP A 18 12.80 -5.85 -4.33
CA ASP A 18 13.04 -4.88 -3.24
C ASP A 18 13.77 -3.58 -3.71
N ARG A 19 14.12 -3.48 -5.00
CA ARG A 19 14.92 -2.39 -5.59
C ARG A 19 14.10 -1.23 -6.14
N GLU A 20 12.78 -1.36 -6.24
CA GLU A 20 11.90 -0.32 -6.80
C GLU A 20 10.71 0.02 -5.89
N ARG A 21 10.65 -0.54 -4.67
CA ARG A 21 9.60 -0.18 -3.72
C ARG A 21 9.69 1.31 -3.41
N PRO A 22 8.67 2.11 -3.71
CA PRO A 22 8.63 3.49 -3.29
C PRO A 22 8.74 3.53 -1.77
N SER A 23 9.64 4.37 -1.28
CA SER A 23 9.74 4.63 0.14
C SER A 23 8.43 5.28 0.59
N ILE A 24 7.53 4.47 1.13
CA ILE A 24 6.29 4.94 1.77
C ILE A 24 6.62 5.94 2.88
N GLU A 25 7.80 5.81 3.47
CA GLU A 25 8.32 6.76 4.45
C GLU A 25 8.63 8.12 3.83
N ASP A 26 9.26 8.19 2.65
CA ASP A 26 9.55 9.46 1.97
C ASP A 26 8.27 10.17 1.54
N ILE A 27 7.31 9.43 0.96
CA ILE A 27 5.98 9.97 0.63
C ILE A 27 5.28 10.43 1.90
N GLY A 28 5.36 9.63 2.96
CA GLY A 28 4.79 9.93 4.26
C GLY A 28 5.34 11.24 4.84
N ALA A 29 6.66 11.42 4.81
CA ALA A 29 7.32 12.64 5.25
C ALA A 29 6.96 13.84 4.36
N GLN A 30 7.02 13.67 3.03
CA GLN A 30 6.74 14.72 2.06
C GLN A 30 5.33 15.30 2.21
N TYR A 31 4.33 14.43 2.45
CA TYR A 31 2.92 14.83 2.54
C TYR A 31 2.38 14.84 3.98
N SER A 32 3.25 14.72 4.98
CA SER A 32 2.88 14.71 6.40
C SER A 32 1.77 13.68 6.72
N LEU A 33 1.90 12.47 6.17
CA LEU A 33 1.00 11.37 6.47
C LEU A 33 1.24 10.88 7.90
N THR A 34 0.16 10.53 8.59
CA THR A 34 0.25 9.86 9.90
C THR A 34 0.73 8.42 9.73
N ASP A 35 1.22 7.78 10.78
CA ASP A 35 1.66 6.38 10.73
C ASP A 35 0.55 5.45 10.20
N ARG A 36 -0.68 5.67 10.63
CA ARG A 36 -1.83 4.90 10.15
C ARG A 36 -2.16 5.15 8.68
N GLU A 37 -1.92 6.36 8.19
CA GLU A 37 -2.09 6.68 6.76
C GLU A 37 -0.98 6.05 5.91
N LYS A 38 0.26 5.97 6.43
CA LYS A 38 1.37 5.25 5.79
C LYS A 38 1.07 3.76 5.67
N GLU A 39 0.57 3.12 6.74
CA GLU A 39 0.14 1.72 6.71
C GLU A 39 -0.96 1.47 5.67
N VAL A 40 -1.99 2.32 5.64
CA VAL A 40 -3.07 2.22 4.64
C VAL A 40 -2.53 2.42 3.23
N LEU A 41 -1.61 3.38 3.03
CA LEU A 41 -0.98 3.64 1.74
C LEU A 41 -0.17 2.43 1.24
N LEU A 42 0.61 1.80 2.13
CA LEU A 42 1.38 0.59 1.80
C LEU A 42 0.45 -0.54 1.34
N MET A 43 -0.61 -0.85 2.09
CA MET A 43 -1.54 -1.92 1.72
C MET A 43 -2.32 -1.60 0.43
N VAL A 44 -2.59 -0.32 0.18
CA VAL A 44 -3.17 0.13 -1.09
C VAL A 44 -2.20 -0.10 -2.24
N TYR A 45 -0.92 0.18 -2.02
CA TYR A 45 0.16 -0.06 -2.97
C TYR A 45 0.33 -1.55 -3.29
N GLU A 46 0.22 -2.41 -2.28
CA GLU A 46 0.20 -3.88 -2.40
C GLU A 46 -1.08 -4.44 -3.06
N GLY A 47 -2.00 -3.58 -3.49
CA GLY A 47 -3.20 -3.99 -4.23
C GLY A 47 -4.37 -4.44 -3.36
N HIS A 48 -4.31 -4.28 -2.03
CA HIS A 48 -5.39 -4.71 -1.16
C HIS A 48 -6.66 -3.85 -1.32
N SER A 49 -7.81 -4.51 -1.22
CA SER A 49 -9.13 -3.87 -1.21
C SER A 49 -9.42 -3.24 0.15
N ASN A 50 -10.32 -2.25 0.21
CA ASN A 50 -10.67 -1.60 1.47
C ASN A 50 -11.25 -2.59 2.51
N LEU A 51 -11.90 -3.67 2.06
CA LEU A 51 -12.37 -4.74 2.95
C LEU A 51 -11.18 -5.50 3.55
N LYS A 52 -10.23 -5.91 2.71
CA LYS A 52 -9.05 -6.64 3.16
C LYS A 52 -8.18 -5.79 4.11
N ILE A 53 -8.00 -4.52 3.79
CA ILE A 53 -7.29 -3.55 4.64
C ILE A 53 -8.01 -3.41 5.98
N ALA A 54 -9.34 -3.29 5.97
CA ALA A 54 -10.15 -3.17 7.18
C ALA A 54 -9.95 -4.40 8.10
N ASP A 55 -9.96 -5.60 7.53
CA ASP A 55 -9.73 -6.84 8.25
C ASP A 55 -8.31 -6.92 8.83
N MET A 56 -7.28 -6.64 8.02
CA MET A 56 -5.87 -6.65 8.44
C MET A 56 -5.59 -5.65 9.57
N LEU A 57 -6.25 -4.50 9.52
CA LEU A 57 -6.04 -3.39 10.42
C LEU A 57 -7.01 -3.40 11.61
N CYS A 58 -7.92 -4.37 11.69
CA CYS A 58 -8.98 -4.48 12.70
C CYS A 58 -9.82 -3.18 12.85
N ILE A 59 -10.21 -2.58 11.73
CA ILE A 59 -11.03 -1.36 11.68
C ILE A 59 -12.19 -1.52 10.69
N SER A 60 -13.14 -0.58 10.68
CA SER A 60 -14.23 -0.65 9.70
C SER A 60 -13.76 -0.26 8.28
N PRO A 61 -14.38 -0.78 7.21
CA PRO A 61 -14.15 -0.32 5.84
C PRO A 61 -14.43 1.17 5.64
N PHE A 62 -15.34 1.74 6.44
CA PHE A 62 -15.60 3.18 6.46
C PHE A 62 -14.39 3.95 7.03
N THR A 63 -13.74 3.43 8.07
CA THR A 63 -12.51 4.01 8.63
C THR A 63 -11.38 3.97 7.60
N VAL A 64 -11.24 2.89 6.82
CA VAL A 64 -10.27 2.83 5.71
C VAL A 64 -10.56 3.90 4.67
N LYS A 65 -11.82 4.08 4.25
CA LYS A 65 -12.22 5.18 3.35
C LYS A 65 -11.88 6.55 3.92
N ARG A 66 -12.04 6.75 5.23
CA ARG A 66 -11.66 8.00 5.91
C ARG A 66 -10.14 8.25 5.83
N HIS A 67 -9.32 7.23 6.07
CA HIS A 67 -7.87 7.34 5.90
C HIS A 67 -7.49 7.67 4.45
N LEU A 68 -8.09 6.97 3.47
CA LEU A 68 -7.89 7.27 2.04
C LEU A 68 -8.26 8.71 1.68
N ASN A 69 -9.40 9.21 2.14
CA ASN A 69 -9.82 10.59 1.90
C ASN A 69 -8.85 11.61 2.49
N ASN A 70 -8.26 11.32 3.66
CA ASN A 70 -7.22 12.17 4.23
C ASN A 70 -5.93 12.12 3.40
N ILE A 71 -5.51 10.94 2.96
CA ILE A 71 -4.35 10.77 2.07
C ILE A 71 -4.57 11.58 0.79
N PHE A 72 -5.72 11.41 0.12
CA PHE A 72 -6.07 12.16 -1.09
C PHE A 72 -5.98 13.68 -0.88
N ARG A 73 -6.52 14.17 0.24
CA ARG A 73 -6.42 15.61 0.58
C ARG A 73 -4.98 16.06 0.78
N LYS A 74 -4.14 15.27 1.45
CA LYS A 74 -2.75 15.61 1.75
C LYS A 74 -1.84 15.54 0.53
N THR A 75 -2.08 14.59 -0.37
CA THR A 75 -1.30 14.38 -1.60
C THR A 75 -1.87 15.15 -2.80
N ALA A 76 -3.02 15.81 -2.65
CA ALA A 76 -3.74 16.53 -3.70
C ALA A 76 -4.18 15.68 -4.91
N VAL A 77 -4.23 14.35 -4.74
CA VAL A 77 -4.77 13.42 -5.75
C VAL A 77 -6.26 13.19 -5.54
N LYS A 78 -6.98 12.79 -6.59
CA LYS A 78 -8.45 12.68 -6.55
C LYS A 78 -8.96 11.28 -6.27
N ASN A 79 -8.15 10.27 -6.53
CA ASN A 79 -8.59 8.88 -6.47
C ASN A 79 -7.42 7.92 -6.26
N ARG A 80 -7.76 6.64 -6.06
CA ARG A 80 -6.79 5.57 -5.84
C ARG A 80 -5.81 5.41 -6.98
N VAL A 81 -6.24 5.56 -8.24
CA VAL A 81 -5.35 5.37 -9.41
C VAL A 81 -4.30 6.48 -9.46
N GLU A 82 -4.70 7.73 -9.24
CA GLU A 82 -3.77 8.85 -9.14
C GLU A 82 -2.82 8.71 -7.94
N LEU A 83 -3.31 8.19 -6.81
CA LEU A 83 -2.46 7.89 -5.66
C LEU A 83 -1.42 6.82 -5.98
N MET A 84 -1.81 5.75 -6.66
CA MET A 84 -0.89 4.70 -7.11
C MET A 84 0.15 5.25 -8.09
N HIS A 85 -0.28 6.08 -9.03
CA HIS A 85 0.63 6.72 -9.98
C HIS A 85 1.65 7.61 -9.27
N LEU A 86 1.20 8.46 -8.33
CA LEU A 86 2.08 9.28 -7.49
C LEU A 86 3.17 8.41 -6.85
N VAL A 87 2.75 7.35 -6.14
CA VAL A 87 3.63 6.45 -5.41
C VAL A 87 4.67 5.80 -6.33
N ILE A 88 4.26 5.31 -7.50
CA ILE A 88 5.17 4.70 -8.49
C ILE A 88 6.14 5.74 -9.07
N THR A 89 5.70 6.98 -9.30
CA THR A 89 6.54 8.02 -9.92
C THR A 89 7.52 8.69 -8.98
N THR A 90 7.27 8.69 -7.67
CA THR A 90 8.15 9.32 -6.68
C THR A 90 9.51 8.62 -6.56
N ASN A 91 9.67 7.38 -7.05
CA ASN A 91 10.90 6.58 -6.94
C ASN A 91 11.80 6.62 -8.20
N ARG A 92 11.80 7.74 -8.94
CA ARG A 92 12.67 7.96 -10.12
C ARG A 92 13.77 8.98 -9.85
#